data_AF-A0A355B8C4-F1
#
_entry.id   AF-A0A355B8C4-F1
#
_cell.length_a   1.000
_cell.length_b   1.000
_cell.length_c   1.000
_cell.angle_alpha   90.00
_cell.angle_beta   90.00
_cell.angle_gamma   90.00
#
_symmetry.space_group_name_H-M   'P 1'
#
loop_
_entity.id
_entity.type
_entity.pdbx_description
1 polymer ?
#
loop_
_entity_poly.entity_id
_entity_poly.type
_entity_poly.pdbx_seq_one_letter_code
_entity_poly.pdbx_strand_id
1 'polypeptide(L)' 'MQGYLQRAEIPFIEPQGAYYIMADVSGFGASDDVDFAMRLVREHGVATVPGSSFYHSSGMGGKG' A
#
# COMPACT_ATOMS: atom_id res chain seq x y z
N MET A 1 15.43 2.81 6.27
CA MET A 1 14.23 3.17 5.46
C MET A 1 13.02 3.51 6.33
N GLN A 2 12.85 2.89 7.52
CA GLN A 2 11.72 3.18 8.45
C GLN A 2 11.63 4.64 8.92
N GLY A 3 12.76 5.35 9.02
CA GLY A 3 12.78 6.74 9.50
C GLY A 3 12.00 7.74 8.63
N TYR A 4 11.79 7.47 7.34
CA TYR A 4 11.05 8.39 6.47
C TYR A 4 9.53 8.35 6.73
N LEU A 5 8.95 7.17 6.95
CA LEU A 5 7.53 7.05 7.27
C LEU A 5 7.22 7.62 8.66
N GLN A 6 8.10 7.38 9.65
CA GLN A 6 7.98 7.98 10.98
C GLN A 6 8.05 9.51 10.91
N ARG A 7 9.00 10.06 10.14
CA ARG A 7 9.15 11.51 9.98
C ARG A 7 8.02 12.15 9.17
N ALA A 8 7.38 11.38 8.28
CA ALA A 8 6.18 11.79 7.56
C ALA A 8 4.89 11.57 8.36
N GLU A 9 4.98 11.06 9.59
CA GLU A 9 3.84 10.76 10.47
C GLU A 9 2.80 9.83 9.81
N ILE A 10 3.26 8.95 8.92
CA ILE A 10 2.42 7.94 8.27
C ILE A 10 2.40 6.71 9.17
N PRO A 11 1.22 6.22 9.62
CA PRO A 11 1.15 4.99 10.39
C PRO A 11 1.60 3.79 9.55
N PHE A 12 2.34 2.85 10.14
CA PHE A 12 2.76 1.63 9.46
C PHE A 12 3.02 0.48 10.45
N ILE A 13 3.04 -0.74 9.94
CA ILE A 13 3.41 -1.94 10.70
C ILE A 13 4.92 -2.13 10.63
N GLU A 14 5.57 -2.17 11.79
CA GLU A 14 7.03 -2.37 11.87
C GLU A 14 7.40 -3.78 11.35
N PRO A 15 8.30 -3.86 10.34
CA PRO A 15 8.62 -5.15 9.73
C PRO A 15 9.49 -5.99 10.68
N GLN A 16 9.03 -7.20 11.02
CA GLN A 16 9.74 -8.17 11.86
C GLN A 16 10.65 -9.11 11.04
N GLY A 17 11.25 -8.60 9.95
CA GLY A 17 12.05 -9.39 9.00
C GLY A 17 11.49 -9.46 7.58
N ALA A 18 10.39 -8.74 7.30
CA ALA A 18 9.85 -8.60 5.95
C ALA A 18 10.67 -7.60 5.11
N TYR A 19 10.71 -7.82 3.79
CA TYR A 19 11.30 -6.89 2.81
C TYR A 19 10.34 -5.75 2.39
N TYR A 20 9.15 -5.68 2.99
CA TYR A 20 8.13 -4.67 2.72
C TYR A 20 7.59 -4.09 4.04
N ILE A 21 6.98 -2.92 3.94
CA ILE A 21 6.25 -2.26 5.03
C ILE A 21 4.82 -2.05 4.56
N MET A 22 3.85 -2.37 5.42
CA MET A 22 2.46 -2.00 5.20
C MET A 22 2.21 -0.65 5.89
N ALA A 23 1.80 0.35 5.11
CA ALA A 23 1.52 1.70 5.61
C ALA A 23 0.02 2.02 5.45
N ASP A 24 -0.54 2.74 6.42
CA ASP A 24 -1.91 3.23 6.37
C ASP A 24 -1.96 4.50 5.50
N VAL A 25 -2.75 4.43 4.43
CA VAL A 25 -2.90 5.52 3.45
C VAL A 25 -4.30 6.14 3.49
N SER A 26 -5.13 5.79 4.47
CA SER A 26 -6.50 6.29 4.59
C SER A 26 -6.58 7.82 4.76
N GLY A 27 -5.55 8.44 5.34
CA GLY A 27 -5.45 9.89 5.53
C GLY A 27 -5.20 10.71 4.25
N PHE A 28 -4.96 10.07 3.10
CA PHE A 28 -4.57 10.75 1.85
C PHE A 28 -5.73 11.08 0.91
N GLY A 29 -6.98 10.85 1.35
CA GLY A 29 -8.18 11.20 0.59
C GLY A 29 -8.34 10.42 -0.72
N ALA A 30 -7.69 9.27 -0.85
CA ALA A 30 -7.95 8.31 -1.93
C ALA A 30 -9.25 7.54 -1.65
N SER A 31 -9.91 7.06 -2.70
CA SER A 31 -11.14 6.26 -2.54
C SER A 31 -10.87 4.88 -1.96
N ASP A 32 -9.74 4.28 -2.34
CA ASP A 32 -9.22 3.01 -1.84
C ASP A 32 -7.69 2.94 -2.05
N ASP A 33 -7.08 1.82 -1.65
CA ASP A 33 -5.65 1.62 -1.73
C ASP A 33 -5.13 1.39 -3.17
N VAL A 34 -6.00 0.94 -4.08
CA VAL A 34 -5.70 0.80 -5.50
C VAL A 34 -5.62 2.18 -6.16
N ASP A 35 -6.58 3.06 -5.90
CA ASP A 35 -6.55 4.45 -6.35
C ASP A 35 -5.30 5.17 -5.84
N PHE A 36 -4.98 5.03 -4.55
CA PHE A 36 -3.78 5.62 -3.97
C PHE A 36 -2.50 5.13 -4.68
N ALA A 37 -2.35 3.82 -4.90
CA ALA A 37 -1.19 3.26 -5.60
C ALA A 37 -1.06 3.81 -7.03
N MET A 38 -2.19 3.91 -7.75
CA MET A 38 -2.21 4.46 -9.10
C MET A 38 -1.88 5.95 -9.17
N ARG A 39 -2.35 6.74 -8.19
CA ARG A 39 -1.99 8.16 -8.06
C ARG A 39 -0.51 8.33 -7.81
N LEU A 40 0.07 7.54 -6.90
CA LEU A 40 1.49 7.59 -6.59
C LEU A 40 2.37 7.29 -7.81
N VAL A 41 1.97 6.34 -8.66
CA VAL A 41 2.65 6.06 -9.93
C VAL A 41 2.55 7.24 -10.89
N ARG A 42 1.35 7.79 -11.08
CA ARG A 42 1.08 8.84 -12.08
C ARG A 42 1.69 10.19 -11.71
N GLU A 43 1.59 10.57 -10.44
CA GLU A 43 1.94 11.91 -9.95
C GLU A 43 3.40 11.98 -9.48
N HIS A 44 3.94 10.86 -8.97
CA HIS A 44 5.24 10.83 -8.32
C HIS A 44 6.20 9.76 -8.89
N GLY A 45 5.77 8.93 -9.83
CA GLY A 45 6.61 7.92 -10.46
C GLY A 45 6.99 6.77 -9.53
N VAL A 46 6.27 6.56 -8.43
CA VAL A 46 6.57 5.51 -7.45
C VAL A 46 5.47 4.45 -7.49
N ALA A 47 5.86 3.20 -7.77
CA ALA A 47 4.96 2.05 -7.76
C ALA A 47 4.92 1.39 -6.38
N THR A 48 3.71 1.07 -5.92
CA THR A 48 3.44 0.32 -4.69
C THR A 48 2.45 -0.82 -4.97
N VAL A 49 2.37 -1.77 -4.05
CA VAL A 49 1.39 -2.86 -4.09
C VAL A 49 0.22 -2.50 -3.19
N PRO A 50 -1.02 -2.44 -3.69
CA PRO A 50 -2.20 -2.24 -2.85
C PRO A 50 -2.33 -3.36 -1.82
N GLY A 51 -2.60 -3.03 -0.55
CA GLY A 51 -2.73 -4.01 0.53
C GLY A 51 -3.86 -5.01 0.28
N SER A 52 -4.94 -4.56 -0.35
CA SER A 52 -6.07 -5.36 -0.82
C SER A 52 -5.66 -6.47 -1.79
N SER A 53 -4.53 -6.34 -2.50
CA SER A 53 -4.01 -7.39 -3.39
C SER A 53 -3.60 -8.66 -2.64
N PHE A 54 -3.31 -8.56 -1.33
CA PHE A 54 -3.02 -9.72 -0.49
C PHE A 54 -4.29 -10.40 0.03
N TYR A 55 -5.44 -9.75 -0.08
CA TYR A 55 -6.74 -10.29 0.33
C TYR A 55 -7.53 -10.65 -0.92
N HIS A 56 -7.49 -11.93 -1.32
CA HIS A 56 -8.41 -12.42 -2.33
C HIS A 56 -9.85 -12.32 -1.81
N SER A 57 -10.67 -11.48 -2.44
CA SER A 57 -12.11 -11.66 -2.39
C SER A 57 -12.41 -13.03 -2.99
N SER A 58 -12.74 -14.01 -2.14
CA SER A 58 -13.21 -15.32 -2.54
C SER A 58 -14.52 -15.18 -3.31
N GLY A 59 -14.42 -14.91 -4.62
CA GLY A 59 -15.56 -14.56 -5.47
C GLY A 59 -15.33 -14.75 -6.97
N MET A 60 -14.09 -14.80 -7.46
CA MET A 60 -13.82 -15.19 -8.85
C MET A 60 -12.58 -16.06 -8.93
N GLY A 61 -12.84 -17.36 -9.13
CA GLY A 61 -11.84 -18.41 -9.25
C GLY A 61 -10.92 -18.21 -10.45
N GLY A 62 -9.68 -18.68 -10.27
CA GLY A 62 -8.66 -18.64 -11.29
C GLY A 62 -9.07 -19.38 -12.57
N LYS A 63 -8.49 -18.95 -13.67
CA LYS A 63 -8.29 -19.79 -14.83
C LYS A 63 -6.80 -19.81 -15.11
N GLY A 64 -6.20 -20.98 -14.89
CA GLY A 64 -4.96 -21.36 -15.54
C GLY A 64 -5.20 -21.70 -17.01
#